data_AF-A0A932LD80-F1
#
_entry.id   AF-A0A932LD80-F1
#
_cell.length_a   1.000
_cell.length_b   1.000
_cell.length_c   1.000
_cell.angle_alpha   90.00
_cell.angle_beta   90.00
_cell.angle_gamma   90.00
#
_symmetry.space_group_name_H-M   'P 1'
#
loop_
_entity.id
_entity.type
_entity.pdbx_description
1 polymer ?
#
loop_
_entity_poly.entity_id
_entity_poly.type
_entity_poly.pdbx_seq_one_letter_code
_entity_poly.pdbx_strand_id
1 'polypeptide(L)'
;MEIPVLLEAMKDNGYRATALAPAPLVAEAATREEVLEQVRNLVKQRYANAELVQLRVPLPGEPHPWKNVAGTWKDHPDAAEFEQNLRDYRRQVDSDPDRP
;
A
#
# COMPACT_ATOMS: atom_id res chain seq x y z
N MET A 1 8.27 -2.73 7.65
CA MET A 1 8.03 -4.10 7.13
C MET A 1 6.58 -4.18 6.65
N GLU A 2 6.32 -4.85 5.52
CA GLU A 2 4.96 -5.08 4.99
C GLU A 2 4.58 -6.54 5.20
N ILE A 3 3.45 -6.76 5.86
CA ILE A 3 2.95 -8.12 6.12
C ILE A 3 1.53 -8.26 5.56
N PRO A 4 1.23 -9.36 4.85
CA PRO A 4 -0.13 -9.65 4.45
C PRO A 4 -1.00 -9.91 5.69
N VAL A 5 -2.17 -9.28 5.72
CA VAL A 5 -3.17 -9.36 6.78
C VAL A 5 -4.49 -9.75 6.14
N LEU A 6 -5.14 -10.77 6.69
CA LEU A 6 -6.53 -11.06 6.40
C LEU A 6 -7.41 -10.08 7.15
N LEU A 7 -8.26 -9.36 6.43
CA LEU A 7 -9.29 -8.53 7.03
C LEU A 7 -10.67 -9.16 6.81
N GLU A 8 -11.37 -9.46 7.90
CA GLU A 8 -12.71 -10.07 7.92
C GLU A 8 -13.74 -9.06 8.45
N ALA A 9 -14.85 -8.87 7.74
CA ALA A 9 -15.96 -8.07 8.24
C ALA A 9 -16.80 -8.87 9.26
N MET A 10 -17.20 -8.22 10.36
CA MET A 10 -18.03 -8.80 11.41
C MET A 10 -19.49 -8.33 11.31
N LYS A 11 -20.42 -9.11 11.86
CA LYS A 11 -21.88 -8.87 11.77
C LYS A 11 -22.34 -7.54 12.41
N ASP A 12 -21.51 -6.96 13.24
CA ASP A 12 -21.71 -5.74 14.03
C ASP A 12 -21.00 -4.50 13.43
N ASN A 13 -20.70 -4.51 12.13
CA ASN A 13 -19.94 -3.46 11.46
C ASN A 13 -18.48 -3.30 11.95
N GLY A 14 -17.96 -4.29 12.70
CA GLY A 14 -16.57 -4.38 13.11
C GLY A 14 -15.69 -5.13 12.09
N TYR A 15 -14.38 -5.13 12.32
CA TYR A 15 -13.41 -5.88 11.52
C TYR A 15 -12.47 -6.69 12.41
N ARG A 16 -12.13 -7.91 11.96
CA ARG A 16 -11.07 -8.73 12.53
C ARG A 16 -9.90 -8.76 11.55
N ALA A 17 -8.71 -8.38 12.03
CA ALA A 17 -7.47 -8.45 11.28
C ALA A 17 -6.61 -9.62 11.80
N THR A 18 -6.11 -10.48 10.90
CA THR A 18 -5.20 -11.58 11.22
C THR A 18 -3.97 -11.52 10.33
N ALA A 19 -2.76 -11.40 10.88
CA ALA A 19 -1.53 -11.49 10.08
C ALA A 19 -1.38 -12.90 9.50
N LEU A 20 -1.15 -13.01 8.18
CA LEU A 20 -1.20 -14.27 7.43
C LEU A 20 0.17 -14.92 7.18
N ALA A 21 1.26 -14.32 7.65
CA ALA A 21 2.60 -14.87 7.50
C ALA A 21 3.05 -15.64 8.75
N PRO A 22 3.42 -16.94 8.64
CA PRO A 22 2.95 -17.91 7.65
C PRO A 22 1.78 -18.69 8.25
N ALA A 23 0.58 -18.56 7.69
CA ALA A 23 -0.47 -19.55 7.88
C ALA A 23 -0.26 -20.62 6.79
N PRO A 24 0.40 -21.76 7.06
CA PRO A 24 0.62 -22.76 6.03
C PRO A 24 -0.73 -23.39 5.66
N LEU A 25 -1.19 -23.16 4.43
CA LEU A 25 -2.19 -24.03 3.81
C LEU A 25 -1.44 -25.25 3.28
N VAL A 26 -1.81 -26.42 3.77
CA VAL A 26 -1.22 -27.71 3.38
C VAL A 26 -2.32 -28.57 2.77
N ALA A 27 -2.01 -29.22 1.66
CA ALA A 27 -2.87 -30.19 1.00
C ALA A 27 -2.03 -31.40 0.58
N GLU A 28 -2.63 -32.58 0.62
CA GLU A 28 -2.04 -33.84 0.18
C GLU A 28 -3.00 -34.51 -0.81
N ALA A 29 -2.47 -35.01 -1.93
CA ALA A 29 -3.25 -35.75 -2.91
C ALA A 29 -2.39 -36.75 -3.69
N ALA A 30 -3.05 -37.70 -4.36
CA ALA A 30 -2.39 -38.76 -5.11
C ALA A 30 -1.77 -38.25 -6.43
N THR A 31 -2.28 -37.13 -6.95
CA THR A 31 -1.81 -36.53 -8.20
C THR A 31 -1.47 -35.05 -8.05
N ARG A 32 -0.66 -34.55 -8.99
CA ARG A 32 -0.28 -33.13 -9.08
C ARG A 32 -1.51 -32.24 -9.27
N GLU A 33 -2.44 -32.65 -10.12
CA GLU A 33 -3.61 -31.87 -10.48
C GLU A 33 -4.56 -31.76 -9.28
N GLU A 34 -4.76 -32.85 -8.54
CA GLU A 34 -5.62 -32.87 -7.34
C GLU A 34 -5.06 -32.01 -6.21
N VAL A 35 -3.75 -32.08 -5.93
CA VAL A 35 -3.17 -31.28 -4.84
C VAL A 35 -3.27 -29.78 -5.14
N LEU A 36 -3.09 -29.39 -6.41
CA LEU A 36 -3.25 -28.01 -6.84
C LEU A 36 -4.71 -27.54 -6.75
N GLU A 37 -5.68 -28.41 -7.03
CA GLU A 37 -7.09 -28.08 -6.88
C GLU A 37 -7.52 -27.95 -5.41
N GLN A 38 -7.00 -28.82 -4.54
CA GLN A 38 -7.23 -28.70 -3.10
C GLN A 38 -6.67 -27.39 -2.54
N VAL A 39 -5.43 -27.02 -2.90
CA VAL A 39 -4.86 -25.73 -2.51
C VAL A 39 -5.72 -24.57 -3.02
N ARG A 40 -6.18 -24.60 -4.27
CA ARG A 40 -7.09 -23.57 -4.81
C ARG A 40 -8.38 -23.46 -4.01
N ASN A 41 -8.97 -24.59 -3.60
CA ASN A 41 -10.19 -24.60 -2.80
C ASN A 41 -9.98 -24.08 -1.38
N LEU A 42 -8.87 -24.45 -0.74
CA LEU A 42 -8.48 -23.91 0.58
C LEU A 42 -8.31 -22.40 0.52
N VAL A 43 -7.66 -21.87 -0.52
CA VAL A 43 -7.53 -20.44 -0.78
C VAL A 43 -8.92 -19.81 -0.96
N LYS A 44 -9.73 -20.29 -1.90
CA LYS A 44 -11.08 -19.74 -2.16
C LYS A 44 -11.95 -19.72 -0.90
N GLN A 45 -11.95 -20.79 -0.12
CA GLN A 45 -12.72 -20.89 1.12
C GLN A 45 -12.20 -19.92 2.16
N ARG A 46 -10.87 -19.83 2.34
CA ARG A 46 -10.26 -18.92 3.32
C ARG A 46 -10.56 -17.46 3.02
N TYR A 47 -10.63 -17.08 1.74
CA TYR A 47 -10.78 -15.70 1.28
C TYR A 47 -12.17 -15.36 0.74
N ALA A 48 -13.20 -16.20 0.95
CA ALA A 48 -14.53 -15.99 0.37
C ALA A 48 -15.21 -14.68 0.81
N ASN A 49 -14.93 -14.21 2.02
CA ASN A 49 -15.47 -12.97 2.59
C ASN A 49 -14.37 -12.08 3.18
N ALA A 50 -13.16 -12.14 2.63
CA ALA A 50 -12.01 -11.51 3.22
C ALA A 50 -11.02 -10.98 2.18
N GLU A 51 -10.38 -9.87 2.51
CA GLU A 51 -9.39 -9.20 1.65
C GLU A 51 -7.97 -9.45 2.19
N LEU A 52 -7.02 -9.64 1.28
CA LEU A 52 -5.59 -9.70 1.58
C LEU A 52 -4.99 -8.30 1.48
N VAL A 53 -4.68 -7.69 2.62
CA VAL A 53 -4.13 -6.32 2.70
C VAL A 53 -2.67 -6.36 3.14
N GLN A 54 -1.80 -5.54 2.56
CA GLN A 54 -0.46 -5.33 3.09
C GLN A 54 -0.47 -4.23 4.15
N LEU A 55 -0.14 -4.58 5.38
CA LEU A 55 -0.04 -3.61 6.47
C LEU A 55 1.42 -3.20 6.69
N ARG A 56 1.70 -1.91 6.57
CA ARG A 56 3.00 -1.34 6.97
C ARG A 56 3.06 -1.23 8.49
N VAL A 57 3.98 -1.97 9.09
CA VAL A 57 4.33 -1.83 10.51
C VAL A 57 5.68 -1.11 10.58
N PRO A 58 5.72 0.13 11.10
CA PRO A 58 6.97 0.84 11.34
C PRO A 58 7.72 0.18 12.50
N LEU A 59 9.04 -0.01 12.36
CA LEU A 59 9.87 -0.52 13.43
C LEU A 59 10.22 0.61 14.42
N PRO A 60 10.44 0.30 15.71
CA PRO A 60 10.97 1.28 16.66
C PRO A 60 12.29 1.87 16.15
N GLY A 61 12.36 3.20 16.07
CA GLY A 61 13.53 3.91 15.55
C GLY A 61 13.62 3.98 14.02
N GLU A 62 12.66 3.43 13.27
CA GLU A 62 12.60 3.62 11.82
C GLU A 62 12.38 5.11 11.52
N PRO A 63 13.31 5.79 10.82
CA PRO A 63 13.12 7.18 10.46
C PRO A 63 11.91 7.31 9.55
N HIS A 64 11.14 8.39 9.73
CA HIS A 64 10.01 8.71 8.85
C HIS A 64 10.48 8.64 7.39
N PRO A 65 9.72 8.03 6.46
CA PRO A 65 10.19 7.81 5.08
C PRO A 65 10.67 9.08 4.37
N TRP A 66 10.08 10.23 4.73
CA TRP A 66 10.45 11.53 4.17
C TRP A 66 11.59 12.23 4.89
N LYS A 67 12.17 11.67 5.96
CA LYS A 67 13.21 12.34 6.76
C LYS A 67 14.42 12.74 5.93
N ASN A 68 14.77 11.97 4.89
CA ASN A 68 15.95 12.23 4.06
C ASN A 68 15.69 13.24 2.93
N VAL A 69 14.43 13.51 2.60
CA VAL A 69 14.04 14.36 1.46
C VAL A 69 13.27 15.62 1.88
N ALA A 70 12.70 15.63 3.08
CA ALA A 70 11.99 16.78 3.62
C ALA A 70 12.97 17.94 3.84
N GLY A 71 12.72 19.05 3.14
CA GLY A 71 13.54 20.26 3.26
C GLY A 71 14.78 20.29 2.36
N THR A 72 15.08 19.25 1.57
CA THR A 72 16.26 19.21 0.70
C THR A 72 16.32 20.36 -0.32
N TRP A 73 15.15 20.89 -0.72
CA TRP A 73 15.08 22.04 -1.63
C TRP A 73 15.37 23.40 -0.98
N LYS A 74 15.32 23.51 0.35
CA LYS A 74 15.39 24.80 1.06
C LYS A 74 16.70 25.54 0.75
N ASP A 75 17.81 24.81 0.72
CA ASP A 75 19.15 25.35 0.52
C ASP A 75 19.73 24.93 -0.84
N HIS A 76 18.89 24.49 -1.77
CA HIS A 76 19.33 24.10 -3.11
C HIS A 76 19.79 25.35 -3.89
N PRO A 77 20.94 25.30 -4.61
CA PRO A 77 21.45 26.48 -5.32
C PRO A 77 20.44 27.07 -6.31
N ASP A 78 19.61 26.20 -6.89
CA ASP A 78 18.63 26.61 -7.89
C ASP A 78 17.23 26.92 -7.28
N ALA A 79 17.10 26.94 -5.94
CA ALA A 79 15.84 27.22 -5.22
C ALA A 79 15.11 28.45 -5.75
N ALA A 80 15.82 29.57 -5.83
CA ALA A 80 15.24 30.84 -6.25
C ALA A 80 14.78 30.82 -7.72
N GLU A 81 15.57 30.23 -8.62
CA GLU A 81 15.24 30.16 -10.04
C GLU A 81 14.03 29.24 -10.28
N PHE A 82 14.01 28.07 -9.64
CA PHE A 82 12.89 27.15 -9.71
C PHE A 82 11.59 27.78 -9.21
N GLU A 83 11.62 28.47 -8.07
CA GLU A 83 10.45 29.17 -7.55
C GLU A 83 9.98 30.28 -8.51
N GLN A 84 10.91 31.00 -9.13
CA GLN A 84 10.56 32.05 -10.09
C GLN A 84 9.86 31.47 -11.32
N ASN A 85 10.40 30.39 -11.89
CA ASN A 85 9.80 29.68 -13.01
C ASN A 85 8.40 29.14 -12.65
N LEU A 86 8.23 28.62 -11.43
CA LEU A 86 6.93 28.16 -10.95
C LEU A 86 5.93 29.32 -10.84
N ARG A 87 6.35 30.48 -10.31
CA ARG A 87 5.51 31.70 -10.23
C ARG A 87 5.12 32.20 -11.62
N ASP A 88 6.03 32.20 -12.58
CA ASP A 88 5.79 32.65 -13.96
C ASP A 88 4.78 31.73 -14.65
N TYR A 89 4.98 30.41 -14.53
CA TYR A 89 4.04 29.42 -15.00
C TYR A 89 2.66 29.59 -14.37
N ARG A 90 2.58 29.75 -13.04
CA ARG A 90 1.30 29.97 -12.35
C ARG A 90 0.59 31.22 -12.84
N ARG A 91 1.29 32.34 -13.03
CA ARG A 91 0.69 33.55 -13.59
C ARG A 91 0.07 33.30 -14.96
N GLN A 92 0.77 32.57 -15.84
CA GLN A 92 0.25 32.22 -17.16
C GLN A 92 -1.02 31.37 -17.07
N VAL A 93 -0.98 30.26 -16.32
CA VAL A 93 -2.12 29.34 -16.23
C VAL A 93 -3.27 29.93 -15.41
N ASP A 94 -3.01 30.77 -14.41
CA ASP A 94 -4.05 31.45 -13.61
C ASP A 94 -4.69 32.62 -14.36
N SER A 95 -4.01 33.18 -15.36
CA SER A 95 -4.56 34.20 -16.25
C SER A 95 -5.40 33.63 -17.41
N ASP A 96 -5.42 32.31 -17.58
CA ASP A 96 -6.19 31.64 -18.62
C ASP A 96 -7.69 31.61 -18.22
N PRO A 97 -8.56 32.34 -18.94
CA PRO A 97 -9.98 32.42 -18.61
C PRO A 97 -10.74 31.12 -18.89
N ASP A 98 -10.17 30.20 -19.66
CA ASP A 98 -10.79 28.91 -20.02
C ASP A 98 -10.34 27.75 -19.12
N ARG A 99 -9.57 28.06 -18.07
CA ARG A 99 -9.19 27.07 -17.06
C ARG A 99 -10.41 26.70 -16.20
N PRO A 100 -10.73 25.40 -16.03
CA PRO A 100 -11.87 24.95 -15.23
C PRO A 100 -11.74 25.26 -13.73
#